data_AF-A0A4S5BSE0-F1
#
_entry.id   AF-A0A4S5BSE0-F1
#
_cell.length_a   1.000
_cell.length_b   1.000
_cell.length_c   1.000
_cell.angle_alpha   90.00
_cell.angle_beta   90.00
_cell.angle_gamma   90.00
#
_symmetry.space_group_name_H-M   'P 1'
#
loop_
_entity.id
_entity.type
_entity.pdbx_description
1 polymer ?
#
loop_
_entity_poly.entity_id
_entity_poly.type
_entity_poly.pdbx_seq_one_letter_code
_entity_poly.pdbx_strand_id
1 'polypeptide(L)'
;MVAVFTMLAMNQHCPSVSRSTSQCGFTLLELMVVLAIAAILAALALPSFDSMVKRWRTKTAAENLVSGIYLARSEAARFGGVQMARIDGPECQTAGLWQCGWRVQTLGQDGVTLQTVEAIKSMVIMRRPETNTTSFNQFGQVNGLGAYSFVVVHQANQGDSSKAITVCVSSAGRVRTVRGTTQCT
;
A
#
# COMPACT_ATOMS: atom_id res chain seq x y z
N MET A 1 -38.18 7.86 -20.12
CA MET A 1 -38.54 6.96 -21.23
C MET A 1 -38.86 5.61 -20.59
N VAL A 2 -40.10 5.18 -20.38
CA VAL A 2 -41.44 5.51 -20.93
C VAL A 2 -42.44 5.41 -19.75
N ALA A 3 -43.48 6.24 -19.54
CA ALA A 3 -44.01 7.45 -20.19
C ALA A 3 -44.68 8.38 -19.13
N VAL A 4 -45.26 9.50 -19.58
CA VAL A 4 -46.21 10.39 -18.88
C VAL A 4 -47.29 10.79 -19.90
N PHE A 5 -48.49 11.20 -19.46
CA PHE A 5 -49.70 11.50 -20.27
C PHE A 5 -50.38 10.24 -20.84
N THR A 6 -51.72 10.09 -20.84
CA THR A 6 -52.81 11.11 -20.83
C THR A 6 -54.12 10.56 -20.24
N MET A 7 -55.04 11.48 -19.87
CA MET A 7 -56.51 11.29 -19.79
C MET A 7 -57.08 10.36 -18.69
N LEU A 8 -58.26 10.62 -18.12
CA LEU A 8 -59.20 11.74 -18.27
C LEU A 8 -59.84 12.08 -16.91
N ALA A 9 -60.23 13.34 -16.69
CA ALA A 9 -60.82 13.79 -15.43
C ALA A 9 -62.23 13.22 -15.21
N MET A 10 -62.54 12.78 -13.99
CA MET A 10 -63.93 12.66 -13.54
C MET A 10 -64.11 12.88 -12.03
N ASN A 11 -64.93 13.88 -11.75
CA ASN A 11 -65.67 14.20 -10.53
C ASN A 11 -64.96 14.40 -9.18
N GLN A 12 -65.29 15.56 -8.62
CA GLN A 12 -65.02 15.97 -7.25
C GLN A 12 -65.95 15.21 -6.29
N HIS A 13 -65.39 14.72 -5.17
CA HIS A 13 -65.95 14.66 -3.81
C HIS A 13 -65.17 13.60 -3.02
N CYS A 14 -64.27 14.03 -2.13
CA CYS A 14 -63.67 13.16 -1.13
C CYS A 14 -63.41 13.95 0.16
N PRO A 15 -63.85 13.47 1.34
CA PRO A 15 -63.83 14.26 2.56
C PRO A 15 -62.41 14.42 3.14
N SER A 16 -62.22 15.50 3.89
CA SER A 16 -61.00 15.77 4.65
C SER A 16 -60.86 14.83 5.85
N VAL A 17 -60.37 13.62 5.62
CA VAL A 17 -59.95 12.70 6.69
C VAL A 17 -58.49 12.97 7.04
N SER A 18 -58.25 13.33 8.29
CA SER A 18 -56.91 13.42 8.86
C SER A 18 -56.15 12.11 8.65
N ARG A 19 -55.08 12.14 7.85
CA ARG A 19 -54.16 11.01 7.75
C ARG A 19 -53.36 10.93 9.04
N SER A 20 -53.83 10.10 9.97
CA SER A 20 -52.93 9.44 10.92
C SER A 20 -51.81 8.80 10.12
N THR A 21 -50.58 9.28 10.31
CA THR A 21 -49.39 8.63 9.78
C THR A 21 -49.16 7.37 10.59
N SER A 22 -49.80 6.27 10.20
CA SER A 22 -49.53 4.94 10.74
C SER A 22 -48.04 4.66 10.59
N GLN A 23 -47.31 4.72 11.70
CA GLN A 23 -45.91 4.34 11.74
C GLN A 23 -45.84 2.82 11.58
N CYS A 24 -45.55 2.36 10.36
CA CYS A 24 -45.22 0.97 10.11
C CYS A 24 -43.86 0.65 10.74
N GLY A 25 -43.89 0.22 12.01
CA GLY A 25 -42.72 -0.29 12.72
C GLY A 25 -42.40 -1.72 12.29
N PHE A 26 -41.11 -2.03 12.17
CA PHE A 26 -40.62 -3.41 12.00
C PHE A 26 -40.92 -4.24 13.25
N THR A 27 -41.24 -5.52 13.07
CA THR A 27 -41.44 -6.41 14.23
C THR A 27 -40.10 -6.82 14.86
N LEU A 28 -40.09 -7.15 16.15
CA LEU A 28 -38.89 -7.64 16.83
C LEU A 28 -38.33 -8.90 16.15
N LEU A 29 -39.22 -9.80 15.71
CA LEU A 29 -38.85 -11.02 14.98
C LEU A 29 -38.19 -10.70 13.63
N GLU A 30 -38.73 -9.75 12.88
CA GLU A 30 -38.19 -9.31 11.60
C GLU A 30 -36.79 -8.71 11.75
N LEU A 31 -36.58 -7.87 12.78
CA LEU A 31 -35.24 -7.36 13.11
C LEU A 31 -34.26 -8.50 13.45
N MET A 32 -34.68 -9.50 14.24
CA MET A 32 -33.84 -10.66 14.56
C MET A 32 -33.46 -11.48 13.31
N VAL A 33 -34.40 -11.69 12.37
CA VAL A 33 -34.13 -12.39 11.11
C VAL A 33 -33.18 -11.59 10.22
N VAL A 34 -33.39 -10.28 10.08
CA VAL A 34 -32.49 -9.39 9.32
C VAL A 34 -31.08 -9.40 9.91
N LEU A 35 -30.94 -9.31 11.24
CA LEU A 35 -29.65 -9.38 11.92
C LEU A 35 -28.97 -10.75 11.76
N ALA A 36 -29.73 -11.86 11.82
CA ALA A 36 -29.20 -13.20 11.59
C ALA A 36 -28.64 -13.36 10.16
N ILE A 37 -29.39 -12.90 9.14
CA ILE A 37 -28.94 -12.92 7.74
C ILE A 37 -27.71 -12.01 7.57
N ALA A 38 -27.73 -10.79 8.12
CA ALA A 38 -26.60 -9.86 8.06
C ALA A 38 -25.33 -10.43 8.70
N ALA A 39 -25.44 -11.14 9.84
CA ALA A 39 -24.32 -11.79 10.50
C ALA A 39 -23.70 -12.91 9.66
N ILE A 40 -24.52 -13.73 9.00
CA ILE A 40 -24.05 -14.79 8.08
C ILE A 40 -23.30 -14.17 6.88
N LEU A 41 -23.87 -13.12 6.27
CA LEU A 41 -23.23 -12.43 5.14
C LEU A 41 -21.91 -11.75 5.55
N ALA A 42 -21.86 -11.13 6.73
CA ALA A 42 -20.64 -10.52 7.27
C ALA A 42 -19.53 -11.56 7.51
N ALA A 43 -19.87 -12.72 8.09
CA ALA A 43 -18.92 -13.80 8.34
C ALA A 43 -18.24 -14.32 7.06
N LEU A 44 -18.99 -14.38 5.94
CA LEU A 44 -18.45 -14.79 4.63
C LEU A 44 -17.59 -13.69 3.97
N ALA A 45 -17.90 -12.41 4.21
CA ALA A 45 -17.19 -11.29 3.58
C ALA A 45 -15.82 -10.99 4.22
N LEU A 46 -15.73 -11.05 5.55
CA LEU A 46 -14.55 -10.65 6.34
C LEU A 46 -13.19 -11.23 5.89
N PRO A 47 -13.01 -12.54 5.60
CA PRO A 47 -11.70 -13.08 5.24
C PRO A 47 -11.11 -12.49 3.94
N SER A 48 -11.97 -12.00 3.03
CA SER A 48 -11.51 -11.37 1.78
C SER A 48 -10.79 -10.04 2.04
N PHE A 49 -11.25 -9.26 3.01
CA PHE A 49 -10.70 -7.93 3.34
C PHE A 49 -9.28 -8.00 3.88
N ASP A 50 -8.93 -8.98 4.72
CA ASP A 50 -7.57 -9.14 5.23
C ASP A 50 -6.56 -9.35 4.09
N SER A 51 -6.88 -10.21 3.12
CA SER A 51 -6.04 -10.45 1.94
C SER A 51 -5.83 -9.17 1.10
N MET A 52 -6.87 -8.35 0.98
CA MET A 52 -6.83 -7.06 0.30
C MET A 52 -5.96 -6.06 1.06
N VAL A 53 -6.12 -5.92 2.39
CA VAL A 53 -5.32 -5.02 3.22
C VAL A 53 -3.83 -5.40 3.20
N LYS A 54 -3.49 -6.69 3.30
CA LYS A 54 -2.10 -7.20 3.16
C LYS A 54 -1.48 -6.81 1.82
N ARG A 55 -2.25 -6.91 0.72
CA ARG A 55 -1.83 -6.50 -0.62
C ARG A 55 -1.62 -4.99 -0.73
N TRP A 56 -2.50 -4.17 -0.16
CA TRP A 56 -2.34 -2.72 -0.10
C TRP A 56 -1.06 -2.33 0.66
N ARG A 57 -0.85 -2.87 1.87
CA ARG A 57 0.38 -2.62 2.65
C ARG A 57 1.66 -3.00 1.89
N THR A 58 1.64 -4.14 1.20
CA THR A 58 2.77 -4.57 0.36
C THR A 58 3.06 -3.60 -0.78
N LYS A 59 2.00 -3.11 -1.43
CA LYS A 59 2.10 -2.09 -2.49
C LYS A 59 2.65 -0.76 -1.94
N THR A 60 2.08 -0.24 -0.85
CA THR A 60 2.53 1.02 -0.23
C THR A 60 3.98 0.95 0.25
N ALA A 61 4.42 -0.17 0.83
CA ALA A 61 5.82 -0.35 1.21
C ALA A 61 6.77 -0.32 0.00
N ALA A 62 6.38 -0.93 -1.13
CA ALA A 62 7.14 -0.85 -2.37
C ALA A 62 7.13 0.58 -2.98
N GLU A 63 6.01 1.29 -2.91
CA GLU A 63 5.89 2.69 -3.36
C GLU A 63 6.72 3.65 -2.52
N ASN A 64 6.81 3.44 -1.20
CA ASN A 64 7.69 4.21 -0.31
C ASN A 64 9.17 4.02 -0.67
N LEU A 65 9.60 2.79 -0.99
CA LEU A 65 10.97 2.53 -1.46
C LEU A 65 11.23 3.23 -2.79
N VAL A 66 10.31 3.12 -3.75
CA VAL A 66 10.39 3.79 -5.06
C VAL A 66 10.50 5.31 -4.89
N SER A 67 9.70 5.89 -4.01
CA SER A 67 9.73 7.33 -3.67
C SER A 67 11.08 7.74 -3.05
N GLY A 68 11.60 6.96 -2.09
CA GLY A 68 12.91 7.20 -1.48
C GLY A 68 14.07 7.11 -2.48
N ILE A 69 14.00 6.19 -3.44
CA ILE A 69 14.98 6.08 -4.53
C ILE A 69 14.89 7.28 -5.48
N TYR A 70 13.69 7.74 -5.85
CA TYR A 70 13.53 8.93 -6.68
C TYR A 70 14.04 10.20 -5.99
N LEU A 71 13.74 10.37 -4.69
CA LEU A 71 14.29 11.46 -3.89
C LEU A 71 15.82 11.39 -3.82
N ALA A 72 16.38 10.21 -3.49
CA ALA A 72 17.84 10.03 -3.45
C ALA A 72 18.49 10.39 -4.79
N ARG A 73 17.84 10.05 -5.92
CA ARG A 73 18.31 10.39 -7.26
C ARG A 73 18.23 11.89 -7.58
N SER A 74 17.14 12.58 -7.24
CA SER A 74 17.00 14.03 -7.48
C SER A 74 17.93 14.85 -6.59
N GLU A 75 18.13 14.41 -5.35
CA GLU A 75 19.02 15.08 -4.40
C GLU A 75 20.50 14.78 -4.67
N ALA A 76 20.85 13.61 -5.22
CA ALA A 76 22.23 13.32 -5.64
C ALA A 76 22.76 14.32 -6.66
N ALA A 77 21.91 14.78 -7.59
CA ALA A 77 22.27 15.81 -8.56
C ALA A 77 22.52 17.20 -7.92
N ARG A 78 21.95 17.47 -6.74
CA ARG A 78 22.11 18.73 -5.99
C ARG A 78 23.34 18.72 -5.08
N PHE A 79 23.65 17.58 -4.47
CA PHE A 79 24.73 17.44 -3.47
C PHE A 79 25.99 16.74 -4.00
N GLY A 80 26.09 16.45 -5.30
CA GLY A 80 27.20 15.67 -5.90
C GLY A 80 27.11 14.15 -5.64
N GLY A 81 26.35 13.74 -4.63
CA GLY A 81 25.96 12.37 -4.38
C GLY A 81 25.16 12.24 -3.08
N VAL A 82 24.31 11.23 -3.01
CA VAL A 82 23.42 10.93 -1.88
C VAL A 82 23.42 9.42 -1.64
N GLN A 83 23.22 9.00 -0.40
CA GLN A 83 23.06 7.61 -0.03
C GLN A 83 21.70 7.36 0.64
N MET A 84 21.08 6.26 0.25
CA MET A 84 19.98 5.64 0.96
C MET A 84 20.60 4.58 1.87
N ALA A 85 20.35 4.66 3.18
CA ALA A 85 20.84 3.71 4.17
C ALA A 85 19.67 3.19 5.01
N ARG A 86 19.67 1.90 5.35
CA ARG A 86 18.70 1.41 6.35
C ARG A 86 18.97 2.07 7.70
N ILE A 87 17.96 2.04 8.57
CA ILE A 87 18.10 2.37 9.98
C ILE A 87 18.30 1.04 10.73
N ASP A 88 19.32 0.89 11.56
CA ASP A 88 19.47 -0.34 12.34
C ASP A 88 18.45 -0.42 13.48
N GLY A 89 18.00 -1.63 13.81
CA GLY A 89 16.94 -1.86 14.80
C GLY A 89 16.67 -3.35 15.01
N PRO A 90 15.82 -3.71 15.99
CA PRO A 90 15.58 -5.11 16.38
C PRO A 90 15.16 -6.00 15.19
N GLU A 91 14.36 -5.46 14.26
CA GLU A 91 13.86 -6.17 13.08
C GLU A 91 14.92 -6.41 11.97
N CYS A 92 16.12 -5.83 12.08
CA CYS A 92 17.14 -5.79 11.01
C CYS A 92 18.54 -6.22 11.47
N GLN A 93 18.64 -7.27 12.28
CA GLN A 93 19.94 -7.80 12.73
C GLN A 93 20.79 -8.34 11.57
N THR A 94 20.18 -9.04 10.60
CA THR A 94 20.87 -9.57 9.40
C THR A 94 21.09 -8.47 8.36
N ALA A 95 22.22 -8.52 7.64
CA ALA A 95 22.48 -7.64 6.50
C ALA A 95 21.38 -7.76 5.43
N GLY A 96 21.15 -6.69 4.66
CA GLY A 96 20.16 -6.71 3.58
C GLY A 96 18.69 -6.72 4.02
N LEU A 97 18.37 -6.80 5.31
CA LEU A 97 17.03 -6.50 5.83
C LEU A 97 16.81 -4.98 5.95
N TRP A 98 15.64 -4.48 5.54
CA TRP A 98 15.30 -3.05 5.44
C TRP A 98 13.92 -2.69 6.03
N GLN A 99 13.19 -3.64 6.63
CA GLN A 99 11.87 -3.40 7.26
C GLN A 99 11.91 -2.47 8.50
N CYS A 100 13.09 -2.30 9.08
CA CYS A 100 13.45 -1.32 10.11
C CYS A 100 13.34 0.15 9.68
N GLY A 101 13.07 0.41 8.39
CA GLY A 101 13.03 1.75 7.84
C GLY A 101 14.40 2.16 7.25
N TRP A 102 14.42 3.35 6.67
CA TRP A 102 15.59 3.86 5.94
C TRP A 102 15.63 5.38 5.95
N ARG A 103 16.82 5.92 5.71
CA ARG A 103 17.06 7.34 5.55
C ARG A 103 17.76 7.63 4.23
N VAL A 104 17.40 8.75 3.61
CA VAL A 104 18.10 9.36 2.48
C VAL A 104 18.95 10.49 3.06
N GLN A 105 20.26 10.46 2.82
CA GLN A 105 21.21 11.41 3.41
C GLN A 105 22.37 11.71 2.46
N THR A 106 23.03 12.85 2.62
CA THR A 106 24.23 13.16 1.82
C THR A 106 25.36 12.15 2.06
N LEU A 107 26.31 12.08 1.13
CA LEU A 107 27.53 11.28 1.36
C LEU A 107 28.40 11.90 2.47
N GLY A 108 29.16 11.06 3.17
CA GLY A 108 29.99 11.44 4.32
C GLY A 108 29.61 10.69 5.60
N GLN A 109 30.45 10.81 6.63
CA GLN A 109 30.17 10.30 7.99
C GLN A 109 29.04 11.13 8.63
N ASP A 110 29.15 12.45 8.55
CA ASP A 110 28.17 13.43 9.07
C ASP A 110 27.10 13.81 8.03
N GLY A 111 26.64 12.83 7.24
CA GLY A 111 25.70 13.07 6.14
C GLY A 111 24.36 13.67 6.62
N VAL A 112 23.97 14.80 6.05
CA VAL A 112 22.71 15.48 6.39
C VAL A 112 21.53 14.60 5.95
N THR A 113 20.65 14.26 6.88
CA THR A 113 19.46 13.45 6.58
C THR A 113 18.38 14.31 5.91
N LEU A 114 18.00 13.92 4.70
CA LEU A 114 17.02 14.60 3.84
C LEU A 114 15.61 14.04 4.02
N GLN A 115 15.49 12.72 4.25
CA GLN A 115 14.25 12.04 4.55
C GLN A 115 14.52 10.82 5.44
N THR A 116 13.60 10.55 6.36
CA THR A 116 13.55 9.32 7.16
C THR A 116 12.21 8.64 6.94
N VAL A 117 12.21 7.33 6.74
CA VAL A 117 11.02 6.46 6.72
C VAL A 117 11.15 5.47 7.86
N GLU A 118 10.13 5.40 8.72
CA GLU A 118 10.11 4.56 9.91
C GLU A 118 9.92 3.07 9.62
N ALA A 119 10.14 2.24 10.65
CA ALA A 119 10.02 0.79 10.57
C ALA A 119 8.58 0.32 10.25
N ILE A 120 8.43 -0.50 9.21
CA ILE A 120 7.14 -1.05 8.78
C ILE A 120 6.99 -2.48 9.32
N LYS A 121 6.67 -2.61 10.61
CA LYS A 121 6.64 -3.90 11.37
C LYS A 121 5.87 -5.06 10.74
N SER A 122 4.91 -4.82 9.85
CA SER A 122 4.13 -5.89 9.19
C SER A 122 4.73 -6.42 7.88
N MET A 123 5.91 -5.93 7.50
CA MET A 123 6.56 -6.18 6.22
C MET A 123 7.93 -6.82 6.41
N VAL A 124 8.31 -7.69 5.49
CA VAL A 124 9.69 -8.14 5.29
C VAL A 124 10.19 -7.46 4.01
N ILE A 125 11.30 -6.73 4.11
CA ILE A 125 11.91 -6.00 2.99
C ILE A 125 13.36 -6.45 2.89
N MET A 126 13.70 -7.16 1.83
CA MET A 126 15.04 -7.73 1.64
C MET A 126 15.71 -7.17 0.39
N ARG A 127 16.84 -6.52 0.55
CA ARG A 127 17.70 -6.02 -0.53
C ARG A 127 18.56 -7.16 -1.08
N ARG A 128 18.69 -7.24 -2.41
CA ARG A 128 19.63 -8.12 -3.11
C ARG A 128 20.49 -7.30 -4.09
N PRO A 129 21.84 -7.39 -4.05
CA PRO A 129 22.64 -8.09 -3.04
C PRO A 129 22.42 -7.52 -1.63
N GLU A 130 22.74 -8.33 -0.61
CA GLU A 130 22.49 -8.01 0.80
C GLU A 130 23.46 -6.93 1.30
N THR A 131 23.04 -5.66 1.21
CA THR A 131 23.78 -4.51 1.74
C THR A 131 22.85 -3.60 2.54
N ASN A 132 23.45 -2.79 3.40
CA ASN A 132 22.73 -1.87 4.30
C ASN A 132 22.66 -0.44 3.76
N THR A 133 23.37 -0.17 2.65
CA THR A 133 23.44 1.13 1.98
C THR A 133 23.34 0.99 0.47
N THR A 134 22.91 2.06 -0.20
CA THR A 134 22.95 2.25 -1.65
C THR A 134 23.26 3.72 -1.92
N SER A 135 24.34 4.00 -2.64
CA SER A 135 24.71 5.37 -3.01
C SER A 135 24.37 5.67 -4.47
N PHE A 136 24.01 6.93 -4.71
CA PHE A 136 23.73 7.51 -6.01
C PHE A 136 24.73 8.64 -6.27
N ASN A 137 25.33 8.67 -7.45
CA ASN A 137 26.21 9.75 -7.89
C ASN A 137 25.39 10.94 -8.46
N GLN A 138 26.05 12.07 -8.74
CA GLN A 138 25.43 13.27 -9.33
C GLN A 138 24.63 13.03 -10.63
N PHE A 139 24.93 11.97 -11.38
CA PHE A 139 24.18 11.60 -12.60
C PHE A 139 22.95 10.72 -12.30
N GLY A 140 22.68 10.45 -11.03
CA GLY A 140 21.61 9.59 -10.56
C GLY A 140 21.87 8.10 -10.77
N GLN A 141 23.10 7.71 -11.12
CA GLN A 141 23.51 6.32 -11.26
C GLN A 141 23.86 5.73 -9.90
N VAL A 142 23.65 4.43 -9.74
CA VAL A 142 24.00 3.67 -8.54
C VAL A 142 25.52 3.45 -8.51
N ASN A 143 26.16 3.84 -7.42
CA ASN A 143 27.57 3.54 -7.18
C ASN A 143 27.73 2.12 -6.61
N GLY A 144 28.74 1.38 -7.10
CA GLY A 144 29.05 0.03 -6.63
C GLY A 144 28.43 -1.09 -7.49
N LEU A 145 27.87 -2.11 -6.82
CA LEU A 145 27.43 -3.35 -7.46
C LEU A 145 26.16 -3.19 -8.31
N GLY A 146 26.36 -2.88 -9.60
CA GLY A 146 25.45 -3.21 -10.71
C GLY A 146 23.98 -2.78 -10.53
N ALA A 147 23.07 -3.62 -11.01
CA ALA A 147 21.66 -3.53 -10.68
C ALA A 147 21.38 -4.22 -9.33
N TYR A 148 20.43 -3.71 -8.57
CA TYR A 148 19.99 -4.30 -7.31
C TYR A 148 18.46 -4.32 -7.22
N SER A 149 17.94 -5.01 -6.20
CA SER A 149 16.51 -5.11 -5.96
C SER A 149 16.13 -5.05 -4.49
N PHE A 150 14.89 -4.66 -4.21
CA PHE A 150 14.21 -4.87 -2.93
C PHE A 150 13.03 -5.80 -3.13
N VAL A 151 13.03 -6.96 -2.48
CA VAL A 151 11.90 -7.87 -2.40
C VAL A 151 11.03 -7.46 -1.21
N VAL A 152 9.77 -7.11 -1.46
CA VAL A 152 8.81 -6.61 -0.47
C VAL A 152 7.67 -7.62 -0.34
N VAL A 153 7.43 -8.13 0.87
CA VAL A 153 6.33 -9.06 1.15
C VAL A 153 5.79 -8.87 2.57
N HIS A 154 4.47 -8.96 2.75
CA HIS A 154 3.88 -8.93 4.09
C HIS A 154 4.31 -10.16 4.90
N GLN A 155 4.63 -9.99 6.19
CA GLN A 155 5.20 -11.06 7.03
C GLN A 155 4.38 -12.37 7.02
N ALA A 156 3.05 -12.26 7.07
CA ALA A 156 2.13 -13.42 7.02
C ALA A 156 2.14 -14.20 5.68
N ASN A 157 2.80 -13.67 4.65
CA ASN A 157 2.94 -14.28 3.33
C ASN A 157 4.42 -14.54 2.99
N GLN A 158 5.33 -14.53 3.98
CA GLN A 158 6.75 -14.80 3.75
C GLN A 158 6.94 -16.17 3.09
N GLY A 159 7.74 -16.22 2.02
CA GLY A 159 7.92 -17.42 1.19
C GLY A 159 6.95 -17.52 0.00
N ASP A 160 5.73 -16.97 0.07
CA ASP A 160 4.83 -16.91 -1.09
C ASP A 160 5.28 -15.84 -2.08
N SER A 161 6.09 -16.27 -3.05
CA SER A 161 6.59 -15.40 -4.11
C SER A 161 5.47 -14.76 -4.92
N SER A 162 4.26 -15.34 -5.02
CA SER A 162 3.14 -14.76 -5.76
C SER A 162 2.59 -13.47 -5.13
N LYS A 163 2.82 -13.26 -3.82
CA LYS A 163 2.39 -12.05 -3.09
C LYS A 163 3.49 -11.00 -2.98
N ALA A 164 4.73 -11.33 -3.34
CA ALA A 164 5.84 -10.41 -3.29
C ALA A 164 5.78 -9.37 -4.42
N ILE A 165 6.25 -8.16 -4.12
CA ILE A 165 6.55 -7.12 -5.09
C ILE A 165 8.06 -6.87 -5.03
N THR A 166 8.75 -6.98 -6.16
CA THR A 166 10.17 -6.66 -6.26
C THR A 166 10.35 -5.31 -6.93
N VAL A 167 11.01 -4.39 -6.24
CA VAL A 167 11.46 -3.10 -6.78
C VAL A 167 12.87 -3.29 -7.34
N CYS A 168 13.00 -3.23 -8.66
CA CYS A 168 14.28 -3.30 -9.37
C CYS A 168 14.87 -1.92 -9.60
N VAL A 169 16.18 -1.79 -9.42
CA VAL A 169 16.93 -0.58 -9.78
C VAL A 169 18.14 -0.97 -10.62
N SER A 170 18.20 -0.49 -11.86
CA SER A 170 19.38 -0.68 -12.72
C SER A 170 20.57 0.12 -12.20
N SER A 171 21.80 -0.24 -12.58
CA SER A 171 23.00 0.60 -12.36
C SER A 171 22.82 2.06 -12.81
N ALA A 172 22.06 2.32 -13.88
CA ALA A 172 21.73 3.67 -14.35
C ALA A 172 20.64 4.40 -13.54
N GLY A 173 20.23 3.91 -12.37
CA GLY A 173 19.23 4.54 -11.51
C GLY A 173 17.78 4.52 -12.04
N ARG A 174 17.47 3.72 -13.07
CA ARG A 174 16.10 3.47 -13.52
C ARG A 174 15.42 2.47 -12.57
N VAL A 175 14.27 2.87 -12.03
CA VAL A 175 13.44 2.05 -11.15
C VAL A 175 12.33 1.38 -11.95
N ARG A 176 12.06 0.09 -11.71
CA ARG A 176 10.88 -0.64 -12.21
C ARG A 176 10.32 -1.55 -11.11
N THR A 177 9.01 -1.71 -11.03
CA THR A 177 8.39 -2.71 -10.14
C THR A 177 7.93 -3.93 -10.92
N VAL A 178 8.16 -5.11 -10.36
CA VAL A 178 7.72 -6.40 -10.91
C VAL A 178 7.04 -7.20 -9.81
N ARG A 179 6.07 -8.05 -10.18
CA ARG A 179 5.47 -9.01 -9.25
C ARG A 179 6.39 -10.23 -9.14
N GLY A 180 6.39 -10.90 -7.99
CA GLY A 180 7.28 -12.03 -7.75
C GLY A 180 8.52 -11.65 -6.95
N THR A 181 9.37 -12.64 -6.76
CA THR A 181 10.73 -12.55 -6.17
C THR A 181 11.83 -12.59 -7.24
N THR A 182 11.44 -12.49 -8.51
CA THR A 182 12.29 -12.57 -9.70
C THR A 182 13.44 -11.56 -9.64
N GLN A 183 14.65 -12.02 -9.92
CA GLN A 183 15.82 -11.15 -9.96
C GLN A 183 15.75 -10.14 -11.11
N CYS A 184 16.35 -8.98 -10.90
CA CYS A 184 16.31 -7.86 -11.80
C CYS A 184 17.46 -7.95 -12.81
N THR A 185 17.15 -8.50 -13.98
CA THR A 185 17.97 -8.37 -15.19
C THR A 185 17.97 -6.95 -15.74
#